data_AF-A0A078A1V9-F1
#
_entry.id   AF-A0A078A1V9-F1
#
_cell.length_a   1.000
_cell.length_b   1.000
_cell.length_c   1.000
_cell.angle_alpha   90.00
_cell.angle_beta   90.00
_cell.angle_gamma   90.00
#
_symmetry.space_group_name_H-M   'P 1'
#
loop_
_entity.id
_entity.type
_entity.pdbx_description
1 polymer ?
#
loop_
_entity_poly.entity_id
_entity_poly.type
_entity_poly.pdbx_seq_one_letter_code
_entity_poly.pdbx_strand_id
1 'polypeptide(L)'
;MILSCGHTICNQCIEFQISNEGTFKRCLQDDSCMLDEDSKITPVKDLINNLDKISNVNITCDKHPQKLIKTYCKKTNQLLCSTCLLTCPCNNANPEKSKVDLSFFDCIKQQNNQSLQKENILSLQNFKILQIIKPVEQIIQQKQQQTTQQDEKQIQETLQKLQDQYRPKYIEFRRLVDYHLESLKQQETKDKPKLLPLIVKQCKLLFKATNDGFLAANFHQKCDNQGPTISFILSENGQVFGCQHTIKLECILCSSLLDICQW
;
A
#
# COMPACT_ATOMS: atom_id res chain seq x y z
N MET A 1 1.69 -2.66 33.34
CA MET A 1 2.09 -1.32 33.81
C MET A 1 0.96 -0.71 34.62
N ILE A 2 1.25 0.08 35.65
CA ILE A 2 0.24 0.89 36.34
C ILE A 2 0.34 2.34 35.87
N LEU A 3 -0.83 2.91 35.56
CA LEU A 3 -1.02 4.31 35.24
C LEU A 3 -1.11 5.13 36.53
N SER A 4 -0.93 6.46 36.46
CA SER A 4 -1.09 7.36 37.61
C SER A 4 -2.49 7.29 38.24
N CYS A 5 -3.51 6.89 37.47
CA CYS A 5 -4.87 6.62 37.96
C CYS A 5 -5.04 5.27 38.66
N GLY A 6 -4.00 4.44 38.76
CA GLY A 6 -4.05 3.13 39.41
C GLY A 6 -4.51 1.97 38.52
N HIS A 7 -5.04 2.25 37.32
CA HIS A 7 -5.41 1.21 36.36
C HIS A 7 -4.18 0.49 35.79
N THR A 8 -4.33 -0.82 35.55
CA THR A 8 -3.26 -1.65 34.99
C THR A 8 -3.48 -1.84 33.50
N ILE A 9 -2.45 -1.61 32.68
CA ILE A 9 -2.48 -1.75 31.22
C ILE A 9 -1.29 -2.60 30.73
N CYS A 10 -1.48 -3.31 29.62
CA CYS A 10 -0.43 -4.11 28.98
C CYS A 10 0.56 -3.24 28.20
N ASN A 11 1.84 -3.67 28.08
CA ASN A 11 2.86 -2.91 27.33
C ASN A 11 2.49 -2.72 25.86
N GLN A 12 1.99 -3.78 25.22
CA GLN A 12 1.58 -3.75 23.81
C GLN A 12 0.43 -2.75 23.57
N CYS A 13 -0.47 -2.62 24.54
CA CYS A 13 -1.61 -1.70 24.50
C CYS A 13 -1.12 -0.24 24.53
N ILE A 14 -0.11 0.05 25.36
CA ILE A 14 0.55 1.36 25.41
C ILE A 14 1.24 1.66 24.08
N GLU A 15 2.05 0.72 23.58
CA GLU A 15 2.79 0.88 22.31
C GLU A 15 1.84 1.13 21.13
N PHE A 16 0.72 0.41 21.07
CA PHE A 16 -0.29 0.57 20.02
C PHE A 16 -0.97 1.95 20.05
N GLN A 17 -1.25 2.50 21.24
CA GLN A 17 -1.83 3.84 21.36
C GLN A 17 -0.81 4.92 20.97
N ILE A 18 0.45 4.78 21.39
CA ILE A 18 1.51 5.70 20.98
C ILE A 18 1.75 5.66 19.47
N SER A 19 1.72 4.48 18.83
CA SER A 19 1.96 4.38 17.39
C SER A 19 0.86 4.99 16.53
N ASN A 20 -0.39 5.02 17.02
CA ASN A 20 -1.53 5.57 16.29
C ASN A 20 -1.78 7.06 16.57
N GLU A 21 -1.66 7.50 17.83
CA GLU A 21 -2.02 8.86 18.26
C GLU A 21 -0.77 9.73 18.56
N GLY A 22 0.44 9.18 18.44
CA GLY A 22 1.72 9.85 18.70
C GLY A 22 2.03 10.06 20.18
N THR A 23 1.03 9.98 21.06
CA THR A 23 1.13 10.20 22.52
C THR A 23 0.10 9.34 23.26
N PHE A 24 0.45 8.86 24.45
CA PHE A 24 -0.48 8.10 25.29
C PHE A 24 -1.34 9.05 26.13
N LYS A 25 -2.57 9.33 25.70
CA LYS A 25 -3.40 10.41 26.28
C LYS A 25 -4.59 9.95 27.14
N ARG A 26 -5.00 8.67 27.05
CA ARG A 26 -6.25 8.21 27.66
C ARG A 26 -6.13 6.84 28.31
N CYS A 27 -6.75 6.70 29.48
CA CYS A 27 -6.95 5.42 30.12
C CYS A 27 -8.06 4.63 29.39
N LEU A 28 -7.82 3.37 29.05
CA LEU A 28 -8.80 2.51 28.36
C LEU A 28 -9.94 2.00 29.26
N GLN A 29 -9.80 2.17 30.58
CA GLN A 29 -10.75 1.64 31.56
C GLN A 29 -11.80 2.68 31.96
N ASP A 30 -11.46 3.97 31.86
CA ASP A 30 -12.32 5.08 32.27
C ASP A 30 -11.93 6.34 31.48
N ASP A 31 -12.86 6.80 30.63
CA ASP A 31 -12.70 7.97 29.77
C ASP A 31 -12.59 9.29 30.57
N SER A 32 -12.94 9.29 31.86
CA SER A 32 -12.77 10.45 32.74
C SER A 32 -11.33 10.66 33.21
N CYS A 33 -10.47 9.66 33.01
CA CYS A 33 -9.06 9.72 33.39
C CYS A 33 -8.21 10.30 32.24
N MET A 34 -7.99 11.61 32.27
CA MET A 34 -6.98 12.29 31.44
C MET A 34 -5.60 12.10 32.08
N LEU A 35 -4.65 11.60 31.31
CA LEU A 35 -3.27 11.46 31.75
C LEU A 35 -2.47 12.64 31.19
N ASP A 36 -1.87 13.43 32.08
CA ASP A 36 -0.98 14.53 31.69
C ASP A 36 0.24 14.00 30.94
N GLU A 37 0.83 14.81 30.05
CA GLU A 37 1.97 14.43 29.19
C GLU A 37 3.22 13.95 30.00
N ASP A 38 3.29 14.29 31.29
CA ASP A 38 4.37 13.88 32.22
C ASP A 38 4.03 12.67 33.11
N SER A 39 2.91 11.98 32.84
CA SER A 39 2.45 10.85 33.67
C SER A 39 3.43 9.67 33.62
N LYS A 40 4.10 9.38 34.74
CA LYS A 40 5.04 8.25 34.85
C LYS A 40 4.32 6.91 34.88
N ILE A 41 4.36 6.20 33.76
CA ILE A 41 3.92 4.81 33.66
C ILE A 41 4.95 3.90 34.37
N THR A 42 4.53 3.24 35.46
CA THR A 42 5.47 2.46 36.28
C THR A 42 5.26 0.96 36.09
N PRO A 43 6.33 0.17 35.86
CA PRO A 43 6.24 -1.29 35.84
C PRO A 43 6.01 -1.84 37.23
N VAL A 44 4.99 -2.68 37.38
CA VAL A 44 4.69 -3.37 38.64
C VAL A 44 5.54 -4.62 38.74
N LYS A 45 6.79 -4.46 39.19
CA LYS A 45 7.77 -5.55 39.25
C LYS A 45 7.25 -6.74 40.06
N ASP A 46 6.54 -6.51 41.16
CA ASP A 46 6.01 -7.59 42.00
C ASP A 46 4.89 -8.38 41.30
N LEU A 47 4.01 -7.71 40.56
CA LEU A 47 2.99 -8.38 39.77
C LEU A 47 3.62 -9.21 38.66
N ILE A 48 4.62 -8.67 37.95
CA ILE A 48 5.36 -9.39 36.90
C ILE A 48 6.06 -10.62 37.50
N ASN A 49 6.78 -10.44 38.60
CA ASN A 49 7.45 -11.53 39.31
C ASN A 49 6.48 -12.59 39.83
N ASN A 50 5.26 -12.21 40.23
CA ASN A 50 4.22 -13.15 40.67
C ASN A 50 3.57 -13.86 39.48
N LEU A 51 3.33 -13.17 38.36
CA LEU A 51 2.82 -13.77 37.12
C LEU A 51 3.82 -14.77 36.53
N ASP A 52 5.12 -14.47 36.56
CA ASP A 52 6.18 -15.39 36.10
C ASP A 52 6.29 -16.65 36.97
N LYS A 53 5.96 -16.52 38.27
CA LYS A 53 5.93 -17.65 39.21
C LYS A 53 4.65 -18.50 39.09
N ILE A 54 3.61 -18.02 38.42
CA ILE A 54 2.38 -18.81 38.20
C ILE A 54 2.68 -19.85 37.10
N SER A 55 2.99 -21.07 37.54
CA SER A 55 3.26 -22.21 36.66
C SER A 55 2.02 -22.70 35.89
N ASN A 56 0.83 -22.28 36.31
CA ASN A 56 -0.41 -22.90 35.88
C ASN A 56 -1.03 -22.12 34.71
N VAL A 57 -1.31 -22.81 33.62
CA VAL A 57 -2.14 -22.25 32.55
C VAL A 57 -3.51 -21.96 33.17
N ASN A 58 -4.01 -20.74 32.98
CA ASN A 58 -5.22 -20.24 33.64
C ASN A 58 -6.50 -20.84 32.99
N ILE A 59 -6.53 -22.16 32.86
CA ILE A 59 -7.61 -22.93 32.27
C ILE A 59 -8.43 -23.52 33.40
N THR A 60 -9.71 -23.18 33.43
CA THR A 60 -10.70 -23.74 34.35
C THR A 60 -11.05 -25.17 33.93
N CYS A 61 -11.27 -26.04 34.90
CA CYS A 61 -11.70 -27.40 34.61
C CYS A 61 -13.16 -27.43 34.14
N ASP A 62 -13.45 -28.15 33.06
CA ASP A 62 -14.79 -28.25 32.48
C ASP A 62 -15.84 -28.75 33.48
N LYS A 63 -15.45 -29.69 34.37
CA LYS A 63 -16.34 -30.23 35.42
C LYS A 63 -16.38 -29.37 36.67
N HIS A 64 -15.39 -28.50 36.87
CA HIS A 64 -15.25 -27.66 38.05
C HIS A 64 -14.80 -26.26 37.63
N PRO A 65 -15.71 -25.39 37.15
CA PRO A 65 -15.35 -24.08 36.61
C PRO A 65 -14.59 -23.18 37.59
N GLN A 66 -14.80 -23.37 38.90
CA GLN A 66 -14.10 -22.62 39.95
C GLN A 66 -12.70 -23.16 40.27
N LYS A 67 -12.27 -24.26 39.64
CA LYS A 67 -10.96 -24.87 39.90
C LYS A 67 -10.12 -24.90 38.64
N LEU A 68 -8.88 -24.47 38.77
CA LEU A 68 -7.90 -24.54 37.69
C LEU A 68 -7.45 -25.99 37.46
N ILE A 69 -7.17 -26.28 36.20
CA ILE A 69 -6.50 -27.51 35.79
C ILE A 69 -5.08 -27.52 36.37
N LYS A 70 -4.70 -28.66 36.94
CA LYS A 70 -3.36 -28.86 37.51
C LYS A 70 -2.51 -29.83 36.70
N THR A 71 -3.14 -30.76 35.99
CA THR A 71 -2.43 -31.85 35.31
C THR A 71 -3.19 -32.32 34.07
N TYR A 72 -2.47 -32.99 33.18
CA TYR A 72 -3.01 -33.67 32.03
C TYR A 72 -2.82 -35.18 32.20
N CYS A 73 -3.91 -35.95 32.06
CA CYS A 73 -3.85 -37.41 32.10
C CYS A 73 -3.73 -37.99 30.70
N LYS A 74 -2.57 -38.61 30.39
CA LYS A 74 -2.30 -39.25 29.09
C LYS A 74 -3.23 -40.43 28.78
N LYS A 75 -3.68 -41.18 29.79
CA LYS A 75 -4.52 -42.38 29.60
C LYS A 75 -5.95 -42.03 29.23
N THR A 76 -6.49 -40.97 29.84
CA THR A 76 -7.87 -40.53 29.60
C THR A 76 -7.96 -39.37 28.62
N ASN A 77 -6.81 -38.84 28.17
CA ASN A 77 -6.70 -37.67 27.30
C ASN A 77 -7.51 -36.46 27.83
N GLN A 78 -7.43 -36.20 29.14
CA GLN A 78 -8.23 -35.17 29.82
C GLN A 78 -7.38 -34.28 30.72
N LEU A 79 -7.76 -32.99 30.76
CA LEU A 79 -7.23 -31.99 31.68
C LEU A 79 -7.94 -32.11 33.03
N LEU A 80 -7.18 -32.28 34.10
CA LEU A 80 -7.70 -32.56 35.44
C LEU A 80 -7.35 -31.44 36.41
N CYS A 81 -8.35 -30.92 37.12
CA CYS A 81 -8.14 -30.16 38.36
C CYS A 81 -7.79 -31.10 39.53
N SER A 82 -7.51 -30.51 40.70
CA SER A 82 -7.23 -31.28 41.92
C SER A 82 -8.32 -32.29 42.28
N THR A 83 -9.59 -31.99 42.01
CA THR A 83 -10.70 -32.91 42.29
C THR A 83 -10.82 -34.00 41.23
N CYS A 84 -10.71 -33.65 39.95
CA CYS A 84 -10.75 -34.63 38.85
C CYS A 84 -9.57 -35.60 38.87
N LEU A 85 -8.44 -35.20 39.47
CA LEU A 85 -7.29 -36.07 39.67
C LEU A 85 -7.61 -37.20 40.66
N LEU A 86 -8.29 -36.91 41.76
CA LEU A 86 -8.65 -37.88 42.80
C LEU A 86 -9.68 -38.90 42.29
N THR A 87 -10.61 -38.46 41.44
CA THR A 87 -11.64 -39.32 40.85
C THR A 87 -11.21 -39.93 39.52
N CYS A 88 -9.95 -39.76 39.10
CA CYS A 88 -9.49 -40.35 37.85
C CYS A 88 -9.44 -41.88 38.01
N PRO A 89 -10.05 -42.66 37.10
CA PRO A 89 -9.92 -44.12 37.08
C PRO A 89 -8.45 -44.59 37.03
N CYS A 90 -7.56 -43.72 36.54
CA CYS A 90 -6.13 -43.93 36.45
C CYS A 90 -5.38 -43.88 37.79
N ASN A 91 -5.94 -43.23 38.81
CA ASN A 91 -5.25 -42.98 40.08
C ASN A 91 -5.43 -44.14 41.08
N ASN A 92 -6.52 -44.92 40.95
CA ASN A 92 -6.82 -46.05 41.83
C ASN A 92 -6.12 -47.37 41.42
N ALA A 93 -5.35 -47.38 40.32
CA ALA A 93 -4.85 -48.64 39.73
C ALA A 93 -3.34 -48.92 39.93
N ASN A 94 -2.53 -47.96 40.39
CA ASN A 94 -1.18 -48.15 40.95
C ASN A 94 -0.49 -46.76 41.08
N PRO A 95 0.01 -46.38 42.26
CA PRO A 95 0.62 -45.07 42.48
C PRO A 95 1.97 -44.85 41.79
N GLU A 96 2.60 -45.90 41.24
CA GLU A 96 3.94 -45.79 40.62
C GLU A 96 3.95 -45.54 39.10
N LYS A 97 2.80 -45.49 38.42
CA LYS A 97 2.76 -45.36 36.94
C LYS A 97 1.81 -44.29 36.39
N SER A 98 1.33 -43.36 37.21
CA SER A 98 0.72 -42.11 36.72
C SER A 98 1.80 -41.05 36.57
N LYS A 99 2.61 -41.13 35.50
CA LYS A 99 3.45 -40.00 35.06
C LYS A 99 2.52 -38.84 34.68
N VAL A 100 2.15 -38.06 35.68
CA VAL A 100 1.61 -36.71 35.58
C VAL A 100 2.68 -35.89 34.90
N ASP A 101 2.48 -35.63 33.62
CA ASP A 101 3.49 -35.02 32.78
C ASP A 101 3.32 -33.50 32.81
N LEU A 102 4.01 -32.88 33.77
CA LEU A 102 4.12 -31.42 33.85
C LEU A 102 4.75 -30.82 32.58
N SER A 103 5.51 -31.60 31.80
CA SER A 103 6.11 -31.14 30.54
C SER A 103 5.08 -30.79 29.45
N PHE A 104 3.84 -31.26 29.58
CA PHE A 104 2.76 -30.86 28.68
C PHE A 104 2.49 -29.35 28.77
N PHE A 105 2.49 -28.78 29.98
CA PHE A 105 2.29 -27.34 30.16
C PHE A 105 3.51 -26.54 29.74
N ASP A 106 4.72 -27.07 29.95
CA ASP A 106 5.94 -26.44 29.45
C ASP A 106 5.94 -26.37 27.92
N CYS A 107 5.48 -27.44 27.26
CA CYS A 107 5.32 -27.47 25.80
C CYS A 107 4.27 -26.45 25.31
N ILE A 108 3.10 -26.37 25.95
CA ILE A 108 2.06 -25.38 25.61
C ILE A 108 2.58 -23.95 25.79
N LYS A 109 3.31 -23.67 26.89
CA LYS A 109 3.97 -22.37 27.12
C LYS A 109 4.98 -22.06 26.02
N GLN A 110 5.78 -23.03 25.62
CA GLN A 110 6.81 -22.87 24.59
C GLN A 110 6.19 -22.63 23.21
N GLN A 111 5.12 -23.35 22.85
CA GLN A 111 4.38 -23.15 21.61
C GLN A 111 3.68 -21.79 21.56
N ASN A 112 3.00 -21.39 22.64
CA ASN A 112 2.34 -20.08 22.70
C ASN A 112 3.36 -18.94 22.57
N ASN A 113 4.51 -19.03 23.25
CA ASN A 113 5.59 -18.05 23.13
C ASN A 113 6.17 -18.00 21.71
N GLN A 114 6.34 -19.14 21.03
CA GLN A 114 6.80 -19.18 19.64
C GLN A 114 5.79 -18.57 18.66
N SER A 115 4.50 -18.82 18.85
CA SER A 115 3.43 -18.25 18.02
C SER A 115 3.36 -16.73 18.18
N LEU A 116 3.41 -16.23 19.42
CA LEU A 116 3.47 -14.79 19.72
C LEU A 116 4.72 -14.13 19.11
N GLN A 117 5.88 -14.78 19.18
CA GLN A 117 7.11 -14.27 18.56
C GLN A 117 7.00 -14.21 17.04
N LYS A 118 6.41 -15.21 16.39
CA LYS A 118 6.21 -15.23 14.93
C LYS A 118 5.24 -14.14 14.46
N GLU A 119 4.11 -13.94 15.14
CA GLU A 119 3.16 -12.88 14.82
C GLU A 119 3.77 -11.48 15.00
N ASN A 120 4.59 -11.29 16.03
CA ASN A 120 5.33 -10.05 16.25
C ASN A 120 6.37 -9.79 15.14
N ILE A 121 7.10 -10.82 14.69
CA ILE A 121 8.07 -10.67 13.59
C ILE A 121 7.34 -10.33 12.27
N LEU A 122 6.21 -10.98 11.99
CA LEU A 122 5.43 -10.76 10.77
C LEU A 122 4.84 -9.34 10.75
N SER A 123 4.31 -8.87 11.88
CA SER A 123 3.77 -7.51 12.02
C SER A 123 4.88 -6.44 11.91
N LEU A 124 6.06 -6.66 12.51
CA LEU A 124 7.23 -5.79 12.35
C LEU A 124 7.73 -5.73 10.91
N GLN A 125 7.76 -6.85 10.19
CA GLN A 125 8.14 -6.88 8.78
C GLN A 125 7.14 -6.13 7.90
N ASN A 126 5.84 -6.36 8.11
CA ASN A 126 4.78 -5.65 7.38
C ASN A 126 4.81 -4.13 7.66
N PHE A 127 5.09 -3.73 8.91
CA PHE A 127 5.24 -2.32 9.25
C PHE A 127 6.43 -1.67 8.53
N LYS A 128 7.59 -2.34 8.48
CA LYS A 128 8.76 -1.85 7.72
C LYS A 128 8.47 -1.74 6.22
N ILE A 129 7.76 -2.72 5.64
CA ILE A 129 7.34 -2.68 4.24
C ILE A 129 6.39 -1.50 3.98
N LEU A 130 5.41 -1.28 4.86
CA LEU A 130 4.48 -0.15 4.76
C LEU A 130 5.17 1.21 4.89
N GLN A 131 6.21 1.32 5.74
CA GLN A 131 7.02 2.53 5.85
C GLN A 131 7.80 2.86 4.57
N ILE A 132 8.12 1.87 3.74
CA ILE A 132 8.82 2.05 2.46
C ILE A 132 7.83 2.34 1.32
N ILE A 133 6.66 1.70 1.31
CA ILE A 133 5.66 1.88 0.23
C ILE A 133 5.04 3.28 0.25
N LYS A 134 4.65 3.79 1.43
CA LYS A 134 4.01 5.11 1.56
C LYS A 134 4.80 6.26 0.91
N PRO A 135 6.11 6.44 1.16
CA PRO A 135 6.88 7.51 0.52
C PRO A 135 7.03 7.28 -0.99
N VAL A 136 7.12 6.03 -1.47
CA VAL A 136 7.19 5.74 -2.91
C VAL A 136 5.90 6.14 -3.62
N GLU A 137 4.73 5.82 -3.04
CA GLU A 137 3.43 6.24 -3.58
C GLU A 137 3.28 7.76 -3.61
N GLN A 138 3.72 8.45 -2.55
CA GLN A 138 3.72 9.92 -2.51
C GLN A 138 4.63 10.52 -3.59
N ILE A 139 5.81 9.95 -3.83
CA ILE A 139 6.73 10.39 -4.90
C ILE A 139 6.10 10.17 -6.28
N ILE A 140 5.42 9.05 -6.49
CA ILE A 140 4.71 8.76 -7.76
C ILE A 140 3.59 9.78 -7.99
N GLN A 141 2.77 10.05 -6.97
CA GLN A 141 1.69 11.03 -7.05
C GLN A 141 2.22 12.45 -7.31
N GLN A 142 3.29 12.86 -6.63
CA GLN A 142 3.92 14.17 -6.84
C GLN A 142 4.46 14.31 -8.26
N LYS A 143 5.13 13.27 -8.80
CA LYS A 143 5.62 13.29 -10.19
C LYS A 143 4.48 13.35 -11.21
N GLN A 144 3.37 12.66 -10.95
CA GLN A 144 2.19 12.73 -11.82
C GLN A 144 1.58 14.14 -11.81
N GLN A 145 1.38 14.73 -10.62
CA GLN A 145 0.85 16.09 -10.47
C GLN A 145 1.75 17.15 -11.13
N GLN A 146 3.08 17.06 -10.96
CA GLN A 146 4.03 17.96 -11.62
C GLN A 146 3.95 17.87 -13.15
N THR A 147 3.76 16.67 -13.69
CA THR A 147 3.62 16.46 -15.14
C THR A 147 2.34 17.12 -15.66
N THR A 148 1.21 16.91 -14.98
CA THR A 148 -0.08 17.53 -15.34
C THR A 148 -0.01 19.05 -15.30
N GLN A 149 0.59 19.64 -14.26
CA GLN A 149 0.75 21.08 -14.14
C GLN A 149 1.62 21.67 -15.26
N GLN A 150 2.68 20.97 -15.67
CA GLN A 150 3.53 21.40 -16.78
C GLN A 150 2.79 21.34 -18.13
N ASP A 151 2.01 20.29 -18.37
CA ASP A 151 1.21 20.14 -19.58
C ASP A 151 0.11 21.22 -19.69
N GLU A 152 -0.60 21.49 -18.59
CA GLU A 152 -1.60 22.57 -18.51
C GLU A 152 -0.99 23.94 -18.79
N LYS A 153 0.19 24.22 -18.23
CA LYS A 153 0.92 25.48 -18.49
C LYS A 153 1.27 25.62 -19.97
N GLN A 154 1.77 24.57 -20.61
CA GLN A 154 2.09 24.61 -22.05
C GLN A 154 0.84 24.82 -22.92
N ILE A 155 -0.30 24.24 -22.55
CA ILE A 155 -1.58 24.47 -23.24
C ILE A 155 -1.98 25.94 -23.12
N GLN A 156 -1.90 26.52 -21.93
CA GLN A 156 -2.23 27.94 -21.72
C GLN A 156 -1.32 28.88 -22.50
N GLU A 157 0.00 28.65 -22.48
CA GLU A 157 0.96 29.44 -23.28
C GLU A 157 0.65 29.38 -24.78
N THR A 158 0.13 28.25 -25.25
CA THR A 158 -0.28 28.10 -26.66
C THR A 158 -1.57 28.86 -26.96
N LEU A 159 -2.56 28.78 -26.06
CA LEU A 159 -3.82 29.51 -26.18
C LEU A 159 -3.64 31.03 -26.17
N GLN A 160 -2.63 31.54 -25.45
CA GLN A 160 -2.27 32.95 -25.44
C GLN A 160 -1.67 33.41 -26.78
N LYS A 161 -0.90 32.55 -27.45
CA LYS A 161 -0.30 32.85 -28.77
C LYS A 161 -1.28 32.70 -29.93
N LEU A 162 -2.38 31.98 -29.73
CA LEU A 162 -3.41 31.74 -30.74
C LEU A 162 -4.45 32.87 -30.77
N GLN A 163 -4.89 33.22 -31.98
CA GLN A 163 -6.06 34.08 -32.15
C GLN A 163 -7.31 33.40 -31.59
N ASP A 164 -8.22 34.20 -31.04
CA ASP A 164 -9.42 33.76 -30.34
C ASP A 164 -10.29 32.78 -31.14
N GLN A 165 -10.42 32.99 -32.45
CA GLN A 165 -11.19 32.13 -33.35
C GLN A 165 -10.64 30.69 -33.48
N TYR A 166 -9.35 30.47 -33.22
CA TYR A 166 -8.72 29.14 -33.31
C TYR A 166 -8.66 28.41 -31.96
N ARG A 167 -8.89 29.10 -30.83
CA ARG A 167 -8.90 28.49 -29.50
C ARG A 167 -9.87 27.30 -29.37
N PRO A 168 -11.15 27.37 -29.79
CA PRO A 168 -12.05 26.23 -29.67
C PRO A 168 -11.59 25.03 -30.50
N LYS A 169 -11.06 25.28 -31.72
CA LYS A 169 -10.49 24.24 -32.58
C LYS A 169 -9.28 23.57 -31.94
N TYR A 170 -8.41 24.35 -31.30
CA TYR A 170 -7.23 23.84 -30.60
C TYR A 170 -7.59 23.03 -29.35
N ILE A 171 -8.60 23.46 -28.57
CA ILE A 171 -9.07 22.72 -27.40
C ILE A 171 -9.61 21.35 -27.81
N GLU A 172 -10.43 21.30 -28.86
CA GLU A 172 -10.97 20.03 -29.37
C GLU A 172 -9.86 19.13 -29.94
N PHE A 173 -8.91 19.72 -30.67
CA PHE A 173 -7.70 19.02 -31.10
C PHE A 173 -6.96 18.39 -29.92
N ARG A 174 -6.72 19.15 -28.85
CA ARG A 174 -6.00 18.65 -27.68
C ARG A 174 -6.77 17.51 -27.00
N ARG A 175 -8.08 17.64 -26.84
CA ARG A 175 -8.95 16.60 -26.29
C ARG A 175 -8.83 15.28 -27.06
N LEU A 176 -8.83 15.34 -28.40
CA LEU A 176 -8.70 14.16 -29.26
C LEU A 176 -7.30 13.52 -29.16
N VAL A 177 -6.26 14.35 -29.12
CA VAL A 177 -4.88 13.89 -28.94
C VAL A 177 -4.71 13.20 -27.59
N ASP A 178 -5.22 13.79 -26.50
CA ASP A 178 -5.13 13.24 -25.15
C ASP A 178 -5.86 11.90 -25.03
N TYR A 179 -7.08 11.82 -25.56
CA TYR A 179 -7.82 10.56 -25.63
C TYR A 179 -7.01 9.46 -26.33
N HIS A 180 -6.35 9.79 -27.44
CA HIS A 180 -5.54 8.82 -28.16
C HIS A 180 -4.29 8.41 -27.37
N LEU A 181 -3.57 9.36 -26.78
CA LEU A 181 -2.39 9.08 -25.96
C LEU A 181 -2.72 8.26 -24.70
N GLU A 182 -3.86 8.51 -24.07
CA GLU A 182 -4.36 7.71 -22.94
C GLU A 182 -4.71 6.29 -23.38
N SER A 183 -5.34 6.13 -24.55
CA SER A 183 -5.66 4.81 -25.11
C SER A 183 -4.41 3.97 -25.41
N LEU A 184 -3.27 4.60 -25.72
CA LEU A 184 -1.99 3.92 -25.91
C LEU A 184 -1.36 3.46 -24.58
N LYS A 185 -1.58 4.19 -23.48
CA LYS A 185 -1.06 3.85 -22.14
C LYS A 185 -1.81 2.67 -21.52
N GLN A 186 -3.12 2.58 -21.74
CA GLN A 186 -3.97 1.53 -21.19
C GLN A 186 -3.94 0.29 -22.11
N GLN A 187 -3.07 -0.67 -21.81
CA GLN A 187 -2.92 -1.90 -22.60
C GLN A 187 -4.16 -2.83 -22.57
N GLU A 188 -5.23 -2.51 -21.84
CA GLU A 188 -6.25 -3.47 -21.38
C GLU A 188 -7.66 -3.38 -21.98
N THR A 189 -7.96 -2.51 -22.95
CA THR A 189 -9.30 -2.57 -23.58
C THR A 189 -9.35 -3.63 -24.68
N LYS A 190 -9.79 -4.83 -24.32
CA LYS A 190 -10.01 -5.98 -25.22
C LYS A 190 -11.00 -5.72 -26.36
N ASP A 191 -11.82 -4.67 -26.27
CA ASP A 191 -12.99 -4.48 -27.14
C ASP A 191 -12.97 -3.22 -28.01
N LYS A 192 -11.85 -2.47 -28.06
CA LYS A 192 -11.72 -1.34 -28.99
C LYS A 192 -10.65 -1.64 -30.03
N PRO A 193 -10.95 -1.57 -31.34
CA PRO A 193 -9.92 -1.72 -32.36
C PRO A 193 -8.89 -0.62 -32.11
N LYS A 194 -7.66 -1.04 -31.78
CA LYS A 194 -6.53 -0.12 -31.66
C LYS A 194 -6.36 0.55 -33.02
N LEU A 195 -6.68 1.84 -33.11
CA LEU A 195 -6.52 2.62 -34.33
C LEU A 195 -5.06 2.62 -34.81
N LEU A 196 -4.11 2.46 -33.89
CA LEU A 196 -2.69 2.28 -34.18
C LEU A 196 -2.16 1.04 -33.42
N PRO A 197 -1.53 0.06 -34.09
CA PRO A 197 -0.95 -1.14 -33.47
C PRO A 197 0.40 -0.82 -32.79
N LEU A 198 0.42 0.17 -31.91
CA LEU A 198 1.60 0.66 -31.24
C LEU A 198 1.66 0.14 -29.80
N ILE A 199 2.63 -0.71 -29.50
CA ILE A 199 2.98 -1.09 -28.12
C ILE A 199 3.91 0.00 -27.59
N VAL A 200 3.34 1.10 -27.11
CA VAL A 200 4.11 2.25 -26.63
C VAL A 200 4.02 2.32 -25.12
N LYS A 201 5.16 2.15 -24.44
CA LYS A 201 5.28 2.34 -22.98
C LYS A 201 5.39 3.83 -22.61
N GLN A 202 5.95 4.66 -23.49
CA GLN A 202 6.17 6.09 -23.24
C GLN A 202 6.20 6.86 -24.57
N CYS A 203 5.43 7.96 -24.65
CA CYS A 203 5.51 8.94 -25.73
C CYS A 203 6.29 10.17 -25.26
N LYS A 204 7.11 10.75 -26.15
CA LYS A 204 7.79 12.03 -25.92
C LYS A 204 7.43 12.99 -27.05
N LEU A 205 7.09 14.23 -26.70
CA LEU A 205 6.91 15.29 -27.68
C LEU A 205 8.27 15.61 -28.34
N LEU A 206 8.36 15.45 -29.66
CA LEU A 206 9.56 15.75 -30.43
C LEU A 206 9.50 17.14 -31.07
N PHE A 207 8.34 17.50 -31.62
CA PHE A 207 8.16 18.72 -32.40
C PHE A 207 6.77 19.32 -32.15
N LYS A 208 6.70 20.65 -32.06
CA LYS A 208 5.44 21.41 -32.05
C LYS A 208 5.62 22.70 -32.84
N ALA A 209 4.91 22.85 -33.95
CA ALA A 209 5.10 23.97 -34.88
C ALA A 209 4.97 25.36 -34.22
N THR A 210 4.07 25.54 -33.25
CA THR A 210 3.92 26.81 -32.52
C THR A 210 5.11 27.19 -31.64
N ASN A 211 5.97 26.22 -31.30
CA ASN A 211 7.17 26.42 -30.50
C ASN A 211 8.43 26.36 -31.36
N ASP A 212 8.43 25.49 -32.38
CA ASP A 212 9.61 25.11 -33.14
C ASP A 212 9.62 25.72 -34.55
N GLY A 213 8.56 26.42 -34.94
CA GLY A 213 8.36 26.99 -36.27
C GLY A 213 7.68 26.02 -37.24
N PHE A 214 7.07 26.58 -38.29
CA PHE A 214 6.26 25.84 -39.26
C PHE A 214 7.03 25.34 -40.48
N LEU A 215 8.33 25.61 -40.56
CA LEU A 215 9.15 25.18 -41.69
C LEU A 215 9.41 23.67 -41.65
N ALA A 216 9.35 23.02 -42.81
CA ALA A 216 9.66 21.60 -42.95
C ALA A 216 11.06 21.25 -42.41
N ALA A 217 12.05 22.15 -42.60
CA ALA A 217 13.39 21.99 -42.07
C ALA A 217 13.41 21.82 -40.54
N ASN A 218 12.56 22.55 -39.81
CA ASN A 218 12.48 22.48 -38.34
C ASN A 218 11.86 21.16 -37.89
N PHE A 219 10.88 20.65 -38.65
CA PHE A 219 10.29 19.34 -38.42
C PHE A 219 11.33 18.23 -38.63
N HIS A 220 12.01 18.22 -39.78
CA HIS A 220 13.03 17.22 -40.11
C HIS A 220 14.19 17.22 -39.11
N GLN A 221 14.67 18.41 -38.73
CA GLN A 221 15.73 18.55 -37.73
C GLN A 221 15.39 17.85 -36.40
N LYS A 222 14.12 17.82 -36.00
CA LYS A 222 13.69 17.24 -34.72
C LYS A 222 13.14 15.83 -34.80
N CYS A 223 12.53 15.44 -35.92
CA CYS A 223 11.79 14.19 -36.04
C CYS A 223 12.53 13.11 -36.83
N ASP A 224 13.49 13.48 -37.69
CA ASP A 224 14.25 12.49 -38.45
C ASP A 224 15.08 11.60 -37.52
N ASN A 225 15.11 10.30 -37.84
CA ASN A 225 15.83 9.27 -37.10
C ASN A 225 15.43 9.09 -35.62
N GLN A 226 14.27 9.60 -35.18
CA GLN A 226 13.78 9.44 -33.81
C GLN A 226 13.01 8.12 -33.56
N GLY A 227 12.99 7.22 -34.55
CA GLY A 227 12.23 5.98 -34.51
C GLY A 227 10.75 6.15 -34.90
N PRO A 228 9.87 5.24 -34.45
CA PRO A 228 8.45 5.32 -34.77
C PRO A 228 7.81 6.59 -34.20
N THR A 229 7.15 7.37 -35.05
CA THR A 229 6.57 8.66 -34.71
C THR A 229 5.10 8.71 -35.11
N ILE A 230 4.30 9.41 -34.30
CA ILE A 230 2.91 9.74 -34.60
C ILE A 230 2.83 11.25 -34.73
N SER A 231 2.21 11.74 -35.80
CA SER A 231 1.90 13.15 -35.98
C SER A 231 0.41 13.40 -35.75
N PHE A 232 0.10 14.59 -35.25
CA PHE A 232 -1.26 15.11 -35.15
C PHE A 232 -1.28 16.49 -35.77
N ILE A 233 -2.21 16.71 -36.70
CA ILE A 233 -2.34 17.90 -37.53
C ILE A 233 -3.74 18.47 -37.32
N LEU A 234 -3.80 19.75 -36.98
CA LEU A 234 -5.03 20.54 -36.93
C LEU A 234 -5.12 21.39 -38.20
N SER A 235 -6.13 21.16 -39.03
CA SER A 235 -6.39 21.99 -40.21
C SER A 235 -7.04 23.32 -39.82
N GLU A 236 -6.97 24.30 -40.72
CA GLU A 236 -7.63 25.60 -40.56
C GLU A 236 -9.15 25.47 -40.39
N ASN A 237 -9.75 24.44 -41.01
CA ASN A 237 -11.16 24.12 -40.89
C ASN A 237 -11.53 23.42 -39.58
N GLY A 238 -10.55 23.19 -38.69
CA GLY A 238 -10.76 22.54 -37.39
C GLY A 238 -10.83 21.02 -37.46
N GLN A 239 -10.39 20.42 -38.56
CA GLN A 239 -10.33 18.96 -38.70
C GLN A 239 -9.00 18.45 -38.16
N VAL A 240 -9.03 17.26 -37.56
CA VAL A 240 -7.86 16.63 -36.94
C VAL A 240 -7.50 15.38 -37.70
N PHE A 241 -6.26 15.32 -38.17
CA PHE A 241 -5.71 14.18 -38.88
C PHE A 241 -4.34 13.81 -38.31
N GLY A 242 -3.81 12.66 -38.70
CA GLY A 242 -2.51 12.22 -38.23
C GLY A 242 -1.98 11.07 -39.06
N CYS A 243 -0.70 10.79 -38.89
CA CYS A 243 -0.05 9.64 -39.50
C CYS A 243 0.97 9.03 -38.56
N GLN A 244 1.14 7.71 -38.68
CA GLN A 244 2.20 6.97 -38.01
C GLN A 244 3.28 6.62 -39.03
N HIS A 245 4.54 6.88 -38.67
CA HIS A 245 5.70 6.45 -39.46
C HIS A 245 6.60 5.58 -38.61
N THR A 246 7.06 4.46 -39.17
CA THR A 246 7.93 3.48 -38.47
C THR A 246 9.37 3.54 -38.96
N ILE A 247 9.64 4.27 -40.05
CA ILE A 247 10.95 4.37 -40.73
C ILE A 247 11.35 5.84 -40.81
N LYS A 248 12.66 6.08 -40.97
CA LYS A 248 13.28 7.38 -41.28
C LYS A 248 12.40 8.21 -42.22
N LEU A 249 12.10 9.44 -41.81
CA LEU A 249 11.32 10.44 -42.54
C LEU A 249 12.10 11.00 -43.74
N GLU A 250 12.55 10.13 -44.66
CA GLU A 250 13.09 10.59 -45.94
C GLU A 250 11.92 10.98 -46.85
N CYS A 251 11.66 12.29 -46.96
CA CYS A 251 10.95 12.99 -48.04
C CYS A 251 9.62 12.43 -48.59
N ILE A 252 8.95 11.45 -47.98
CA ILE A 252 7.64 10.94 -48.48
C ILE A 252 6.52 12.00 -48.29
N LEU A 253 6.70 12.95 -47.38
CA LEU A 253 5.71 14.00 -47.10
C LEU A 253 5.88 15.27 -47.96
N CYS A 254 6.96 15.38 -48.74
CA CYS A 254 7.26 16.58 -49.53
C CYS A 254 6.28 16.80 -50.70
N SER A 255 5.48 15.80 -51.08
CA SER A 255 4.54 15.93 -52.21
C SER A 255 3.07 16.08 -51.80
N SER A 256 2.72 15.82 -50.54
CA SER A 256 1.31 15.80 -50.09
C SER A 256 1.04 16.59 -48.81
N LEU A 257 2.07 16.90 -47.99
CA LEU A 257 1.95 17.85 -46.87
C LEU A 257 2.52 19.23 -47.20
N LEU A 258 3.28 19.39 -48.29
CA LEU A 258 3.68 20.73 -48.74
C LEU A 258 2.44 21.57 -49.09
N ASP A 259 1.37 20.96 -49.59
CA ASP A 259 0.12 21.68 -49.88
C ASP A 259 -0.68 22.04 -48.61
N ILE A 260 -0.36 21.46 -47.45
CA ILE A 260 -1.00 21.77 -46.15
C ILE A 260 -0.15 22.75 -45.33
N CYS A 261 1.15 22.82 -45.60
CA CYS A 261 2.10 23.72 -44.93
C CYS A 261 2.62 24.86 -45.83
N GLN A 262 2.09 25.03 -47.05
CA GLN A 262 2.33 26.22 -47.87
C GLN A 262 1.50 27.39 -47.36
N TRP A 263 2.14 28.18 -46.50
CA TRP A 263 1.90 29.61 -46.35
C TRP A 263 3.21 30.34 -46.66
#